data_AF-A0A951L1G0-F1
#
_entry.id   AF-A0A951L1G0-F1
#
_cell.length_a   1.000
_cell.length_b   1.000
_cell.length_c   1.000
_cell.angle_alpha   90.00
_cell.angle_beta   90.00
_cell.angle_gamma   90.00
#
_symmetry.space_group_name_H-M   'P 1'
#
loop_
_entity.id
_entity.type
_entity.pdbx_description
1 polymer ?
#
loop_
_entity_poly.entity_id
_entity_poly.type
_entity_poly.pdbx_seq_one_letter_code
_entity_poly.pdbx_strand_id
1 'polypeptide(L)'
;MPLSNLATMRIARRVGASVLMAAAVLAGATAATAATQKRPASGGASMAATIKTAGTLTRASTASQLGRRMLRQGLQGNDVTILQGYLTIAGFPTSVDGDFGPATAASVAAFKQAHNMSPVNGVAGPAFMAALRTAISAYTADVPTGNVRINPDGTATAPAGAPTAVQAMVTAGNQIIDTSYCIGGGHGQWQSSCYDCSGSVSYILHAAGLLSSSEDSSGLESYGVAGPGRWVTIYSDPAHAFIVIAGRAFDTANYGGPNIPSGSGPRWRSNPLGNLADGGNYVVRHPPGL
;
A
#
# COMPACT_ATOMS: atom_id res chain seq x y z
N MET A 1 17.55 13.68 -48.78
CA MET A 1 17.48 12.53 -49.72
C MET A 1 18.91 12.21 -50.13
N PRO A 2 19.39 10.95 -50.15
CA PRO A 2 18.75 9.62 -50.01
C PRO A 2 19.09 9.00 -48.61
N LEU A 3 18.76 7.79 -48.14
CA LEU A 3 18.67 6.45 -48.70
C LEU A 3 17.68 5.59 -47.89
N SER A 4 17.05 4.67 -48.61
CA SER A 4 16.21 3.55 -48.19
C SER A 4 17.02 2.45 -47.46
N ASN A 5 16.43 1.76 -46.46
CA ASN A 5 16.04 0.34 -46.56
C ASN A 5 15.76 -0.32 -45.21
N LEU A 6 14.68 -1.10 -45.21
CA LEU A 6 14.28 -2.06 -44.19
C LEU A 6 15.33 -3.16 -44.00
N ALA A 7 15.53 -3.58 -42.74
CA ALA A 7 16.01 -4.92 -42.42
C ALA A 7 15.29 -5.44 -41.17
N THR A 8 14.33 -6.33 -41.43
CA THR A 8 13.63 -7.19 -40.49
C THR A 8 14.62 -8.14 -39.80
N MET A 9 14.68 -8.16 -38.47
CA MET A 9 15.39 -9.20 -37.73
C MET A 9 14.41 -10.02 -36.89
N ARG A 10 14.07 -11.20 -37.43
CA ARG A 10 13.42 -12.29 -36.72
C ARG A 10 14.43 -12.88 -35.73
N ILE A 11 14.08 -12.97 -34.45
CA ILE A 11 14.80 -13.82 -33.50
C ILE A 11 13.96 -15.05 -33.20
N ALA A 12 14.61 -16.19 -33.41
CA ALA A 12 14.04 -17.52 -33.48
C ALA A 12 13.68 -18.10 -32.10
N ARG A 13 12.57 -18.83 -32.07
CA ARG A 13 12.26 -19.83 -31.05
C ARG A 13 13.34 -20.91 -31.04
N ARG A 14 13.88 -21.24 -29.87
CA ARG A 14 14.50 -22.55 -29.63
C ARG A 14 13.66 -23.35 -28.66
N VAL A 15 13.14 -24.45 -29.20
CA VAL A 15 12.57 -25.60 -28.51
C VAL A 15 13.73 -26.42 -27.93
N GLY A 16 13.61 -26.85 -26.68
CA GLY A 16 14.50 -27.82 -26.05
C GLY A 16 13.69 -28.72 -25.12
N ALA A 17 13.16 -29.80 -25.68
CA ALA A 17 12.83 -31.05 -24.98
C ALA A 17 14.18 -31.73 -24.61
N SER A 18 14.39 -32.65 -23.67
CA SER A 18 13.63 -33.56 -22.81
C SER A 18 14.63 -34.04 -21.74
N VAL A 19 14.19 -34.65 -20.63
CA VAL A 19 14.63 -36.00 -20.17
C VAL A 19 13.75 -36.40 -18.96
N LEU A 20 13.03 -37.50 -19.14
CA LEU A 20 12.42 -38.31 -18.07
C LEU A 20 13.51 -38.99 -17.22
N MET A 21 13.27 -39.10 -15.92
CA MET A 21 13.51 -40.38 -15.24
C MET A 21 12.42 -40.64 -14.20
N ALA A 22 11.79 -41.80 -14.36
CA ALA A 22 10.87 -42.42 -13.42
C ALA A 22 11.63 -43.44 -12.56
N ALA A 23 11.27 -43.56 -11.29
CA ALA A 23 11.40 -44.78 -10.51
C ALA A 23 10.33 -44.81 -9.42
N ALA A 24 9.41 -45.77 -9.54
CA ALA A 24 8.53 -46.27 -8.48
C ALA A 24 9.34 -47.27 -7.60
N VAL A 25 8.95 -47.85 -6.47
CA VAL A 25 7.70 -48.25 -5.80
C VAL A 25 8.09 -48.52 -4.32
N LEU A 26 7.22 -48.34 -3.32
CA LEU A 26 6.73 -49.40 -2.38
C LEU A 26 5.98 -48.84 -1.16
N ALA A 27 4.95 -49.58 -0.81
CA ALA A 27 3.96 -49.36 0.22
C ALA A 27 4.49 -49.56 1.64
N GLY A 28 3.81 -48.92 2.60
CA GLY A 28 3.95 -49.19 4.03
C GLY A 28 2.82 -48.51 4.79
N ALA A 29 1.68 -49.19 4.92
CA ALA A 29 0.60 -48.81 5.82
C ALA A 29 0.93 -49.28 7.24
N THR A 30 0.82 -48.39 8.23
CA THR A 30 0.49 -48.78 9.61
C THR A 30 -0.38 -47.71 10.25
N ALA A 31 -1.55 -48.15 10.70
CA ALA A 31 -2.49 -47.40 11.51
C ALA A 31 -1.94 -47.12 12.91
N ALA A 32 -2.27 -45.95 13.47
CA ALA A 32 -2.21 -45.70 14.90
C ALA A 32 -3.38 -44.80 15.34
N THR A 33 -4.43 -45.48 15.82
CA THR A 33 -5.31 -45.13 16.94
C THR A 33 -5.64 -43.67 17.24
N ALA A 34 -6.94 -43.38 17.06
CA ALA A 34 -7.67 -42.26 17.64
C ALA A 34 -7.63 -42.27 19.17
N ALA A 35 -7.40 -41.10 19.76
CA ALA A 35 -7.71 -40.80 21.15
C ALA A 35 -8.74 -39.65 21.20
N THR A 36 -9.98 -40.04 21.45
CA THR A 36 -11.08 -39.19 21.92
C THR A 36 -10.69 -38.43 23.19
N GLN A 37 -10.76 -37.09 23.16
CA GLN A 37 -10.92 -36.31 24.39
C GLN A 37 -12.29 -35.61 24.41
N LYS A 38 -13.06 -36.04 25.41
CA LYS A 38 -14.42 -35.68 25.76
C LYS A 38 -14.40 -34.40 26.60
N ARG A 39 -15.25 -33.43 26.26
CA ARG A 39 -15.58 -32.25 27.07
C ARG A 39 -16.04 -32.66 28.50
N PRO A 40 -15.85 -31.79 29.49
CA PRO A 40 -16.85 -31.60 30.53
C PRO A 40 -17.56 -30.25 30.39
N ALA A 41 -18.85 -30.26 30.72
CA ALA A 41 -19.70 -29.10 30.82
C ALA A 41 -19.84 -28.64 32.29
N SER A 42 -20.09 -27.34 32.44
CA SER A 42 -20.87 -26.64 33.47
C SER A 42 -20.51 -26.79 34.95
N GLY A 43 -20.15 -25.65 35.56
CA GLY A 43 -20.35 -25.35 36.97
C GLY A 43 -20.36 -23.83 37.14
N GLY A 44 -21.52 -23.25 37.44
CA GLY A 44 -21.69 -21.82 37.67
C GLY A 44 -21.26 -21.39 39.07
N ALA A 45 -20.75 -20.17 39.18
CA ALA A 45 -20.79 -19.37 40.40
C ALA A 45 -20.63 -17.89 40.03
N SER A 46 -21.70 -17.12 40.25
CA SER A 46 -21.71 -15.66 40.20
C SER A 46 -20.74 -15.10 41.24
N MET A 47 -19.86 -14.19 40.82
CA MET A 47 -19.19 -13.25 41.71
C MET A 47 -19.35 -11.86 41.12
N ALA A 48 -20.34 -11.14 41.63
CA ALA A 48 -20.46 -9.71 41.46
C ALA A 48 -19.25 -9.05 42.15
N ALA A 49 -18.38 -8.42 41.36
CA ALA A 49 -17.33 -7.56 41.86
C ALA A 49 -17.35 -6.24 41.08
N THR A 50 -17.84 -5.22 41.78
CA THR A 50 -17.73 -3.78 41.57
C THR A 50 -16.58 -3.35 40.63
N ILE A 51 -16.90 -2.96 39.39
CA ILE A 51 -15.99 -2.18 38.56
C ILE A 51 -16.04 -0.74 39.08
N LYS A 52 -15.03 -0.36 39.85
CA LYS A 52 -14.69 1.05 40.07
C LYS A 52 -14.32 1.67 38.73
N THR A 53 -14.97 2.78 38.42
CA THR A 53 -14.77 3.65 37.27
C THR A 53 -13.28 3.94 37.03
N ALA A 54 -12.68 3.25 36.05
CA ALA A 54 -11.42 3.65 35.45
C ALA A 54 -11.77 4.37 34.13
N GLY A 55 -11.30 5.61 34.03
CA GLY A 55 -11.71 6.57 33.01
C GLY A 55 -11.59 6.05 31.57
N THR A 56 -12.49 6.56 30.75
CA THR A 56 -12.46 6.57 29.30
C THR A 56 -11.06 6.93 28.80
N LEU A 57 -10.26 5.94 28.42
CA LEU A 57 -9.12 6.17 27.53
C LEU A 57 -9.67 6.32 26.11
N THR A 58 -10.23 7.49 25.83
CA THR A 58 -10.52 7.96 24.48
C THR A 58 -9.21 8.01 23.71
N ARG A 59 -8.95 7.00 22.89
CA ARG A 59 -7.84 6.93 21.92
C ARG A 59 -8.09 7.86 20.74
N ALA A 60 -8.26 9.15 21.03
CA ALA A 60 -8.09 10.24 20.09
C ALA A 60 -6.61 10.68 20.14
N SER A 61 -5.68 9.84 19.68
CA SER A 61 -4.26 10.07 20.02
C SER A 61 -3.18 9.61 19.03
N THR A 62 -3.48 9.21 17.80
CA THR A 62 -2.41 8.95 16.80
C THR A 62 -2.47 9.90 15.61
N ALA A 63 -3.63 10.12 14.99
CA ALA A 63 -3.79 11.20 14.00
C ALA A 63 -3.63 12.60 14.63
N SER A 64 -3.95 12.74 15.92
CA SER A 64 -3.83 13.97 16.73
C SER A 64 -2.39 14.25 17.21
N GLN A 65 -1.45 13.29 17.07
CA GLN A 65 -0.06 13.47 17.50
C GLN A 65 0.88 14.00 16.40
N LEU A 66 0.49 13.91 15.13
CA LEU A 66 1.28 14.47 14.04
C LEU A 66 1.35 16.00 14.15
N GLY A 67 2.52 16.52 14.53
CA GLY A 67 2.79 17.95 14.62
C GLY A 67 2.73 18.56 16.02
N ARG A 68 2.55 17.77 17.10
CA ARG A 68 2.71 18.29 18.48
C ARG A 68 4.17 18.39 18.92
N ARG A 69 5.06 17.56 18.39
CA ARG A 69 6.50 17.59 18.70
C ARG A 69 7.31 18.04 17.48
N MET A 70 8.36 18.83 17.73
CA MET A 70 9.33 19.21 16.70
C MET A 70 10.23 18.02 16.37
N LEU A 71 10.14 17.55 15.13
CA LEU A 71 10.97 16.47 14.62
C LEU A 71 12.32 17.02 14.13
N ARG A 72 13.42 16.34 14.47
CA ARG A 72 14.80 16.73 14.14
C ARG A 72 15.71 15.52 14.24
N GLN A 73 16.96 15.67 13.79
CA GLN A 73 17.95 14.61 13.82
C GLN A 73 18.07 13.92 15.18
N GLY A 74 18.20 12.59 15.14
CA GLY A 74 18.32 11.71 16.32
C GLY A 74 16.99 11.29 16.94
N LEU A 75 15.85 11.78 16.44
CA LEU A 75 14.55 11.26 16.85
C LEU A 75 14.17 10.04 16.02
N GLN A 76 13.39 9.16 16.64
CA GLN A 76 12.85 7.98 16.00
C GLN A 76 11.36 7.85 16.29
N GLY A 77 10.68 7.01 15.53
CA GLY A 77 9.32 6.56 15.80
C GLY A 77 8.32 6.84 14.68
N ASN A 78 7.08 6.47 14.92
CA ASN A 78 6.02 6.44 13.91
C ASN A 78 5.75 7.80 13.22
N ASP A 79 5.89 8.92 13.92
CA ASP A 79 5.73 10.24 13.32
C ASP A 79 6.92 10.68 12.45
N VAL A 80 8.10 10.09 12.64
CA VAL A 80 9.24 10.22 11.72
C VAL A 80 8.96 9.46 10.43
N THR A 81 8.47 8.21 10.52
CA THR A 81 8.00 7.43 9.37
C THR A 81 6.97 8.24 8.56
N ILE A 82 5.95 8.79 9.23
CA ILE A 82 4.92 9.57 8.54
C ILE A 82 5.51 10.82 7.88
N LEU A 83 6.43 11.52 8.54
CA LEU A 83 7.15 12.65 7.96
C LEU A 83 7.91 12.24 6.69
N GLN A 84 8.66 11.14 6.74
CA GLN A 84 9.47 10.66 5.62
C GLN A 84 8.58 10.27 4.44
N GLY A 85 7.48 9.54 4.68
CA GLY A 85 6.52 9.20 3.64
C GLY A 85 5.88 10.46 3.03
N TYR A 86 5.54 11.43 3.86
CA TYR A 86 4.98 12.71 3.40
C TYR A 86 5.97 13.52 2.55
N LEU A 87 7.24 13.55 2.91
CA LEU A 87 8.30 14.17 2.12
C LEU A 87 8.43 13.51 0.75
N THR A 88 8.44 12.17 0.70
CA THR A 88 8.51 11.42 -0.55
C THR A 88 7.34 11.75 -1.47
N ILE A 89 6.13 11.86 -0.93
CA ILE A 89 4.93 12.27 -1.69
C ILE A 89 5.01 13.72 -2.15
N ALA A 90 5.59 14.60 -1.34
CA ALA A 90 5.81 15.98 -1.73
C ALA A 90 6.92 16.14 -2.79
N GLY A 91 7.48 15.04 -3.31
CA GLY A 91 8.52 15.05 -4.34
C GLY A 91 9.94 15.14 -3.78
N PHE A 92 10.12 14.83 -2.49
CA PHE A 92 11.42 14.79 -1.81
C PHE A 92 11.71 13.35 -1.36
N PRO A 93 12.28 12.50 -2.24
CA PRO A 93 12.55 11.10 -1.94
C PRO A 93 13.30 10.95 -0.61
N THR A 94 12.68 10.24 0.33
CA THR A 94 13.21 10.05 1.68
C THR A 94 12.96 8.61 2.10
N SER A 95 14.01 7.92 2.56
CA SER A 95 13.85 6.60 3.19
C SER A 95 12.90 6.72 4.37
N VAL A 96 11.97 5.78 4.50
CA VAL A 96 10.90 5.79 5.50
C VAL A 96 11.23 4.74 6.57
N ASP A 97 12.38 4.90 7.22
CA ASP A 97 12.96 3.94 8.17
C ASP A 97 12.55 4.24 9.62
N GLY A 98 11.80 5.32 9.85
CA GLY A 98 11.43 5.78 11.18
C GLY A 98 12.58 6.46 11.94
N ASP A 99 13.75 6.61 11.31
CA ASP A 99 14.94 7.25 11.86
C ASP A 99 15.14 8.65 11.27
N PHE A 100 15.15 9.68 12.12
CA PHE A 100 15.42 11.03 11.66
C PHE A 100 16.94 11.19 11.56
N GLY A 101 17.51 10.69 10.47
CA GLY A 101 18.94 10.81 10.16
C GLY A 101 19.31 12.06 9.34
N PRO A 102 20.57 12.16 8.90
CA PRO A 102 21.04 13.20 8.00
C PRO A 102 20.25 13.30 6.68
N ALA A 103 19.85 12.17 6.10
CA ALA A 103 19.05 12.14 4.87
C ALA A 103 17.67 12.80 5.09
N THR A 104 16.94 12.41 6.14
CA THR A 104 15.64 13.00 6.50
C THR A 104 15.77 14.50 6.75
N ALA A 105 16.84 14.94 7.43
CA ALA A 105 17.12 16.35 7.65
C ALA A 105 17.35 17.13 6.36
N ALA A 106 18.06 16.53 5.40
CA ALA A 106 18.29 17.11 4.09
C ALA A 106 16.98 17.25 3.30
N SER A 107 16.10 16.23 3.31
CA SER A 107 14.79 16.29 2.67
C SER A 107 13.89 17.37 3.29
N VAL A 108 13.88 17.51 4.63
CA VAL A 108 13.17 18.61 5.31
C VAL A 108 13.71 19.98 4.88
N ALA A 109 15.03 20.14 4.81
CA ALA A 109 15.64 21.39 4.36
C ALA A 109 15.31 21.68 2.88
N ALA A 110 15.38 20.68 2.01
CA ALA A 110 15.04 20.81 0.60
C ALA A 110 13.57 21.21 0.39
N PHE A 111 12.64 20.60 1.13
CA PHE A 111 11.22 21.00 1.12
C PHE A 111 11.08 22.47 1.52
N LYS A 112 11.70 22.86 2.64
CA LYS A 112 11.62 24.26 3.10
C LYS A 112 12.17 25.23 2.07
N GLN A 113 13.28 24.89 1.43
CA GLN A 113 13.86 25.72 0.38
C GLN A 113 12.90 25.87 -0.80
N ALA A 114 12.34 24.77 -1.31
CA ALA A 114 11.38 24.79 -2.42
C ALA A 114 10.10 25.57 -2.11
N HIS A 115 9.70 25.60 -0.84
CA HIS A 115 8.51 26.30 -0.35
C HIS A 115 8.80 27.67 0.29
N ASN A 116 10.01 28.23 0.09
CA ASN A 116 10.43 29.54 0.61
C ASN A 116 10.26 29.69 2.14
N MET A 117 10.42 28.61 2.88
CA MET A 117 10.28 28.58 4.34
C MET A 117 11.62 28.83 5.02
N SER A 118 11.62 29.69 6.04
CA SER A 118 12.79 29.99 6.85
C SER A 118 12.60 29.57 8.32
N PRO A 119 13.65 29.11 9.02
CA PRO A 119 14.98 28.80 8.50
C PRO A 119 15.00 27.50 7.69
N VAL A 120 15.83 27.47 6.64
CA VAL A 120 16.10 26.27 5.81
C VAL A 120 17.00 25.32 6.60
N ASN A 121 16.41 24.61 7.54
CA ASN A 121 17.08 23.61 8.38
C ASN A 121 16.27 22.31 8.46
N GLY A 122 16.91 21.23 8.88
CA GLY A 122 16.32 19.90 9.02
C GLY A 122 15.41 19.71 10.24
N VAL A 123 14.64 20.73 10.63
CA VAL A 123 13.72 20.69 11.78
C VAL A 123 12.27 20.81 11.30
N ALA A 124 11.50 19.75 11.47
CA ALA A 124 10.08 19.69 11.12
C ALA A 124 9.21 20.08 12.33
N GLY A 125 8.85 21.37 12.40
CA GLY A 125 7.91 21.91 13.38
C GLY A 125 6.46 22.00 12.85
N PRO A 126 5.52 22.54 13.65
CA PRO A 126 4.10 22.61 13.28
C PRO A 126 3.83 23.33 11.95
N ALA A 127 4.47 24.48 11.71
CA ALA A 127 4.32 25.24 10.46
C ALA A 127 4.83 24.46 9.24
N PHE A 128 5.95 23.75 9.40
CA PHE A 128 6.47 22.85 8.38
C PHE A 128 5.47 21.71 8.09
N MET A 129 4.94 21.06 9.12
CA MET A 129 3.96 19.98 8.94
C MET A 129 2.67 20.48 8.29
N ALA A 130 2.23 21.70 8.60
CA ALA A 130 1.09 22.32 7.93
C ALA A 130 1.39 22.56 6.44
N ALA A 131 2.53 23.14 6.10
CA ALA A 131 2.94 23.35 4.72
C ALA A 131 3.09 22.04 3.94
N LEU A 132 3.70 21.02 4.54
CA LEU A 132 3.86 19.70 3.95
C LEU A 132 2.50 19.04 3.66
N ARG A 133 1.55 19.12 4.60
CA ARG A 133 0.18 18.65 4.36
C ARG A 133 -0.51 19.44 3.26
N THR A 134 -0.32 20.74 3.17
CA THR A 134 -0.87 21.55 2.08
C THR A 134 -0.27 21.16 0.73
N ALA A 135 1.05 20.93 0.65
CA ALA A 135 1.71 20.47 -0.57
C ALA A 135 1.18 19.11 -1.02
N ILE A 136 1.03 18.16 -0.10
CA ILE A 136 0.43 16.85 -0.34
C ILE A 136 -1.05 16.97 -0.73
N SER A 137 -1.79 17.88 -0.09
CA SER A 137 -3.20 18.11 -0.42
C SER A 137 -3.35 18.72 -1.80
N ALA A 138 -2.48 19.65 -2.20
CA ALA A 138 -2.44 20.21 -3.55
C ALA A 138 -2.06 19.13 -4.57
N TYR A 139 -1.10 18.27 -4.24
CA TYR A 139 -0.73 17.12 -5.07
C TYR A 139 -1.91 16.16 -5.29
N THR A 140 -2.65 15.84 -4.22
CA THR A 140 -3.85 14.99 -4.28
C THR A 140 -5.11 15.70 -4.77
N ALA A 141 -5.11 17.03 -4.84
CA ALA A 141 -6.19 17.85 -5.37
C ALA A 141 -6.00 18.20 -6.86
N ASP A 142 -4.78 18.09 -7.40
CA ASP A 142 -4.50 18.22 -8.84
C ASP A 142 -4.89 16.96 -9.64
N VAL A 143 -5.90 16.23 -9.16
CA VAL A 143 -6.62 15.25 -9.97
C VAL A 143 -7.65 16.05 -10.79
N PRO A 144 -7.48 16.18 -12.12
CA PRO A 144 -8.22 17.16 -12.94
C PRO A 144 -9.75 17.13 -12.82
N THR A 145 -10.33 16.02 -12.40
CA THR A 145 -11.79 15.86 -12.35
C THR A 145 -12.34 15.40 -10.99
N GLY A 146 -11.53 15.49 -9.93
CA GLY A 146 -11.91 15.14 -8.56
C GLY A 146 -11.47 13.75 -8.11
N ASN A 147 -11.92 13.34 -6.93
CA ASN A 147 -11.48 12.10 -6.28
C ASN A 147 -12.44 10.93 -6.50
N VAL A 148 -11.92 9.71 -6.35
CA VAL A 148 -12.73 8.50 -6.20
C VAL A 148 -13.67 8.65 -5.00
N ARG A 149 -14.94 8.30 -5.20
CA ARG A 149 -15.97 8.30 -4.16
C ARG A 149 -16.20 6.89 -3.65
N ILE A 150 -15.92 6.64 -2.38
CA ILE A 150 -16.26 5.37 -1.73
C ILE A 150 -17.77 5.39 -1.41
N ASN A 151 -18.46 4.32 -1.81
CA ASN A 151 -19.88 4.12 -1.65
C ASN A 151 -20.20 3.47 -0.29
N PRO A 152 -21.46 3.55 0.18
CA PRO A 152 -21.86 2.94 1.45
C PRO A 152 -21.65 1.41 1.53
N ASP A 153 -21.64 0.72 0.39
CA ASP A 153 -21.39 -0.72 0.29
C ASP A 153 -19.88 -1.08 0.25
N GLY A 154 -19.00 -0.08 0.36
CA GLY A 154 -17.54 -0.28 0.32
C GLY A 154 -16.95 -0.33 -1.09
N THR A 155 -17.77 -0.38 -2.14
CA THR A 155 -17.31 -0.16 -3.52
C THR A 155 -16.90 1.29 -3.72
N ALA A 156 -16.32 1.61 -4.87
CA ALA A 156 -15.95 2.98 -5.21
C ALA A 156 -16.38 3.37 -6.63
N THR A 157 -16.59 4.66 -6.83
CA THR A 157 -16.96 5.27 -8.10
C THR A 157 -15.83 6.20 -8.56
N ALA A 158 -15.33 5.97 -9.77
CA ALA A 158 -14.35 6.87 -10.38
C ALA A 158 -14.97 8.25 -10.67
N PRO A 159 -14.20 9.34 -10.56
CA PRO A 159 -14.71 10.67 -10.90
C PRO A 159 -15.02 10.76 -12.40
N ALA A 160 -16.03 11.56 -12.77
CA ALA A 160 -16.39 11.79 -14.16
C ALA A 160 -15.20 12.40 -14.91
N GLY A 161 -14.88 11.91 -16.12
CA GLY A 161 -13.74 12.39 -16.89
C GLY A 161 -12.37 11.83 -16.46
N ALA A 162 -12.33 10.88 -15.52
CA ALA A 162 -11.12 10.10 -15.26
C ALA A 162 -10.64 9.36 -16.51
N PRO A 163 -9.32 9.18 -16.72
CA PRO A 163 -8.80 8.33 -17.79
C PRO A 163 -9.41 6.93 -17.74
N THR A 164 -9.58 6.29 -18.90
CA THR A 164 -10.13 4.92 -18.99
C THR A 164 -9.38 3.93 -18.10
N ALA A 165 -8.06 4.06 -17.99
CA ALA A 165 -7.24 3.26 -17.10
C ALA A 165 -7.66 3.43 -15.63
N VAL A 166 -7.88 4.66 -15.15
CA VAL A 166 -8.33 4.93 -13.78
C VAL A 166 -9.72 4.35 -13.52
N GLN A 167 -10.64 4.45 -14.49
CA GLN A 167 -11.97 3.85 -14.37
C GLN A 167 -11.85 2.32 -14.26
N ALA A 168 -11.02 1.69 -15.10
CA ALA A 168 -10.77 0.25 -15.06
C ALA A 168 -10.16 -0.20 -13.73
N MET A 169 -9.21 0.55 -13.19
CA MET A 169 -8.65 0.29 -11.85
C MET A 169 -9.71 0.32 -10.76
N VAL A 170 -10.60 1.31 -10.79
CA VAL A 170 -11.67 1.42 -9.79
C VAL A 170 -12.66 0.25 -9.90
N THR A 171 -13.07 -0.09 -11.12
CA THR A 171 -13.93 -1.25 -11.38
C THR A 171 -13.28 -2.55 -10.92
N ALA A 172 -11.99 -2.75 -11.19
CA ALA A 172 -11.24 -3.92 -10.76
C ALA A 172 -11.13 -4.01 -9.24
N GLY A 173 -10.79 -2.90 -8.57
CA GLY A 173 -10.74 -2.85 -7.11
C GLY A 173 -12.07 -3.27 -6.48
N ASN A 174 -13.20 -2.80 -7.02
CA ASN A 174 -14.54 -3.18 -6.57
C ASN A 174 -14.83 -4.68 -6.67
N GLN A 175 -14.22 -5.39 -7.62
CA GLN A 175 -14.47 -6.84 -7.79
C GLN A 175 -13.84 -7.67 -6.68
N ILE A 176 -12.79 -7.16 -6.03
CA ILE A 176 -12.01 -7.94 -5.06
C ILE A 176 -12.16 -7.41 -3.63
N ILE A 177 -12.96 -6.37 -3.39
CA ILE A 177 -13.12 -5.81 -2.04
C ILE A 177 -13.53 -6.86 -1.01
N ASP A 178 -14.36 -7.84 -1.37
CA ASP A 178 -14.85 -8.84 -0.42
C ASP A 178 -14.00 -10.09 -0.27
N THR A 179 -12.84 -10.12 -0.92
CA THR A 179 -11.90 -11.23 -0.81
C THR A 179 -11.07 -11.13 0.46
N SER A 180 -10.63 -12.27 0.99
CA SER A 180 -9.75 -12.31 2.16
C SER A 180 -8.29 -12.08 1.78
N TYR A 181 -7.46 -11.75 2.78
CA TYR A 181 -6.01 -11.70 2.60
C TYR A 181 -5.42 -13.11 2.59
N CYS A 182 -4.53 -13.40 1.64
CA CYS A 182 -3.69 -14.61 1.68
C CYS A 182 -2.36 -14.35 0.98
N ILE A 183 -1.26 -14.84 1.56
CA ILE A 183 0.09 -14.70 0.99
C ILE A 183 0.13 -15.38 -0.39
N GLY A 184 0.59 -14.66 -1.42
CA GLY A 184 0.66 -15.09 -2.81
C GLY A 184 -0.67 -14.98 -3.57
N GLY A 185 -1.74 -14.50 -2.94
CA GLY A 185 -3.04 -14.37 -3.59
C GLY A 185 -3.02 -13.38 -4.74
N GLY A 186 -3.51 -13.78 -5.92
CA GLY A 186 -3.48 -12.95 -7.13
C GLY A 186 -2.18 -13.04 -7.93
N HIS A 187 -1.20 -13.82 -7.46
CA HIS A 187 0.00 -14.15 -8.22
C HIS A 187 -0.23 -15.40 -9.08
N GLY A 188 0.16 -15.33 -10.35
CA GLY A 188 0.04 -16.45 -11.31
C GLY A 188 -1.38 -16.70 -11.85
N GLN A 189 -2.43 -16.21 -11.20
CA GLN A 189 -3.81 -16.17 -11.70
C GLN A 189 -4.43 -14.82 -11.34
N TRP A 190 -4.99 -14.12 -12.33
CA TRP A 190 -5.60 -12.81 -12.10
C TRP A 190 -6.84 -12.90 -11.22
N GLN A 191 -7.68 -13.91 -11.42
CA GLN A 191 -8.87 -14.12 -10.60
C GLN A 191 -8.53 -15.13 -9.49
N SER A 192 -8.36 -14.61 -8.28
CA SER A 192 -8.07 -15.40 -7.09
C SER A 192 -9.20 -15.30 -6.07
N SER A 193 -9.36 -16.33 -5.24
CA SER A 193 -10.32 -16.33 -4.11
C SER A 193 -9.87 -15.44 -2.94
N CYS A 194 -8.60 -15.04 -2.95
CA CYS A 194 -7.96 -14.18 -1.95
C CYS A 194 -6.77 -13.44 -2.58
N TYR A 195 -6.40 -12.29 -2.04
CA TYR A 195 -5.30 -11.48 -2.57
C TYR A 195 -4.34 -11.06 -1.46
N ASP A 196 -3.05 -10.99 -1.75
CA ASP A 196 -2.09 -10.27 -0.91
C ASP A 196 -1.97 -8.80 -1.37
N CYS A 197 -1.03 -8.08 -0.77
CA CYS A 197 -0.78 -6.67 -1.03
C CYS A 197 -0.38 -6.42 -2.49
N SER A 198 0.70 -7.06 -2.96
CA SER A 198 1.24 -6.90 -4.31
C SER A 198 0.36 -7.52 -5.38
N GLY A 199 -0.31 -8.64 -5.09
CA GLY A 199 -1.29 -9.28 -5.96
C GLY A 199 -2.53 -8.41 -6.17
N SER A 200 -2.99 -7.70 -5.13
CA SER A 200 -4.09 -6.72 -5.26
C SER A 200 -3.72 -5.55 -6.16
N VAL A 201 -2.53 -4.97 -5.96
CA VAL A 201 -2.02 -3.87 -6.80
C VAL A 201 -1.82 -4.35 -8.24
N SER A 202 -1.23 -5.53 -8.43
CA SER A 202 -1.00 -6.14 -9.74
C SER A 202 -2.31 -6.41 -10.49
N TYR A 203 -3.34 -6.91 -9.81
CA TYR A 203 -4.67 -7.15 -10.39
C TYR A 203 -5.27 -5.87 -10.96
N ILE A 204 -5.22 -4.78 -10.18
CA ILE A 204 -5.72 -3.47 -10.57
C ILE A 204 -4.95 -2.90 -11.78
N LEU A 205 -3.62 -2.98 -11.76
CA LEU A 205 -2.78 -2.51 -12.87
C LEU A 205 -3.01 -3.34 -14.13
N HIS A 206 -3.18 -4.65 -14.00
CA HIS A 206 -3.49 -5.55 -15.10
C HIS A 206 -4.84 -5.22 -15.75
N ALA A 207 -5.89 -5.03 -14.95
CA ALA A 207 -7.21 -4.67 -15.45
C ALA A 207 -7.22 -3.33 -16.20
N ALA A 208 -6.30 -2.42 -15.87
CA ALA A 208 -6.09 -1.17 -16.58
C ALA A 208 -5.21 -1.31 -17.86
N GLY A 209 -4.74 -2.51 -18.17
CA GLY A 209 -3.86 -2.79 -19.32
C GLY A 209 -2.41 -2.34 -19.11
N LEU A 210 -2.00 -2.06 -17.87
CA LEU A 210 -0.69 -1.48 -17.54
C LEU A 210 0.32 -2.52 -17.03
N LEU A 211 -0.14 -3.75 -16.77
CA LEU A 211 0.70 -4.82 -16.28
C LEU A 211 0.32 -6.15 -16.95
N SER A 212 1.32 -6.89 -17.44
CA SER A 212 1.10 -8.14 -18.19
C SER A 212 1.38 -9.41 -17.39
N SER A 213 2.08 -9.29 -16.27
CA SER A 213 2.41 -10.34 -15.30
C SER A 213 2.29 -9.78 -13.89
N SER A 214 1.83 -10.58 -12.93
CA SER A 214 1.79 -10.15 -11.52
C SER A 214 3.20 -9.89 -11.00
N GLU A 215 3.40 -8.76 -10.33
CA GLU A 215 4.65 -8.40 -9.66
C GLU A 215 4.49 -8.55 -8.15
N ASP A 216 5.54 -9.02 -7.46
CA ASP A 216 5.62 -8.92 -6.01
C ASP A 216 5.91 -7.49 -5.57
N SER A 217 5.89 -7.23 -4.26
CA SER A 217 6.07 -5.87 -3.74
C SER A 217 7.44 -5.30 -4.10
N SER A 218 8.49 -6.13 -4.14
CA SER A 218 9.81 -5.68 -4.59
C SER A 218 9.90 -5.41 -6.09
N GLY A 219 9.19 -6.16 -6.92
CA GLY A 219 9.03 -5.86 -8.34
C GLY A 219 8.36 -4.49 -8.56
N LEU A 220 7.32 -4.20 -7.77
CA LEU A 220 6.61 -2.91 -7.81
C LEU A 220 7.48 -1.73 -7.38
N GLU A 221 8.54 -1.93 -6.58
CA GLU A 221 9.52 -0.88 -6.26
C GLU A 221 10.26 -0.34 -7.49
N SER A 222 10.26 -1.08 -8.61
CA SER A 222 10.89 -0.69 -9.88
C SER A 222 9.89 -0.37 -11.00
N TYR A 223 8.60 -0.47 -10.72
CA TYR A 223 7.55 -0.27 -11.72
C TYR A 223 7.41 1.20 -12.13
N GLY A 224 7.18 1.44 -13.42
CA GLY A 224 6.79 2.76 -13.95
C GLY A 224 7.82 3.87 -13.70
N VAL A 225 7.34 5.07 -13.38
CA VAL A 225 8.14 6.27 -13.16
C VAL A 225 8.32 6.50 -11.65
N ALA A 226 9.49 6.99 -11.26
CA ALA A 226 9.78 7.36 -9.87
C ALA A 226 8.92 8.52 -9.38
N GLY A 227 8.52 8.47 -8.12
CA GLY A 227 7.70 9.49 -7.48
C GLY A 227 6.21 9.27 -7.71
N PRO A 228 5.39 10.15 -7.13
CA PRO A 228 3.95 10.04 -7.21
C PRO A 228 3.44 10.40 -8.62
N GLY A 229 2.27 9.87 -8.97
CA GLY A 229 1.54 10.19 -10.21
C GLY A 229 0.28 11.02 -9.95
N ARG A 230 -0.22 11.67 -11.00
CA ARG A 230 -1.32 12.65 -10.89
C ARG A 230 -2.65 12.00 -10.52
N TRP A 231 -2.89 10.80 -11.02
CA TRP A 231 -4.06 9.97 -10.78
C TRP A 231 -3.72 8.76 -9.93
N VAL A 232 -2.57 8.14 -10.17
CA VAL A 232 -2.21 6.85 -9.60
C VAL A 232 -0.85 6.95 -8.94
N THR A 233 -0.76 6.53 -7.70
CA THR A 233 0.53 6.40 -6.99
C THR A 233 0.59 5.05 -6.30
N ILE A 234 1.67 4.32 -6.53
CA ILE A 234 1.97 3.03 -5.91
C ILE A 234 3.01 3.28 -4.83
N TYR A 235 2.80 2.68 -3.67
CA TYR A 235 3.73 2.65 -2.56
C TYR A 235 4.11 1.19 -2.35
N SER A 236 5.39 0.89 -2.42
CA SER A 236 5.87 -0.49 -2.30
C SER A 236 7.20 -0.58 -1.58
N ASP A 237 7.36 -1.60 -0.76
CA ASP A 237 8.62 -2.03 -0.17
C ASP A 237 8.66 -3.57 -0.10
N PRO A 238 9.73 -4.21 0.39
CA PRO A 238 9.78 -5.68 0.45
C PRO A 238 8.73 -6.33 1.36
N ALA A 239 8.04 -5.57 2.21
CA ALA A 239 7.05 -6.09 3.17
C ALA A 239 5.61 -5.81 2.73
N HIS A 240 5.34 -4.71 2.02
CA HIS A 240 3.97 -4.30 1.70
C HIS A 240 3.88 -3.47 0.41
N ALA A 241 2.71 -3.52 -0.21
CA ALA A 241 2.37 -2.72 -1.38
C ALA A 241 0.92 -2.24 -1.34
N PHE A 242 0.68 -0.98 -1.69
CA PHE A 242 -0.66 -0.44 -1.87
C PHE A 242 -0.70 0.61 -2.98
N ILE A 243 -1.89 0.94 -3.44
CA ILE A 243 -2.09 1.89 -4.55
C ILE A 243 -3.11 2.97 -4.17
N VAL A 244 -2.78 4.21 -4.47
CA VAL A 244 -3.68 5.37 -4.39
C VAL A 244 -4.17 5.69 -5.78
N ILE A 245 -5.50 5.73 -5.96
CA ILE A 245 -6.16 5.99 -7.24
C ILE A 245 -7.12 7.15 -7.02
N ALA A 246 -6.90 8.26 -7.73
CA ALA A 246 -7.63 9.52 -7.64
C ALA A 246 -7.98 9.87 -6.17
N GLY A 247 -6.93 9.95 -5.35
CA GLY A 247 -7.02 10.39 -3.95
C GLY A 247 -7.62 9.38 -2.97
N ARG A 248 -7.81 8.11 -3.34
CA ARG A 248 -8.23 7.03 -2.41
C ARG A 248 -7.26 5.86 -2.45
N ALA A 249 -6.90 5.35 -1.28
CA ALA A 249 -6.07 4.15 -1.20
C ALA A 249 -6.91 2.91 -1.44
N PHE A 250 -6.30 1.93 -2.08
CA PHE A 250 -6.75 0.55 -2.16
C PHE A 250 -5.65 -0.33 -1.57
N ASP A 251 -5.98 -0.98 -0.45
CA ASP A 251 -4.97 -1.59 0.41
C ASP A 251 -5.53 -2.80 1.18
N THR A 252 -4.65 -3.76 1.49
CA THR A 252 -4.88 -4.93 2.33
C THR A 252 -4.47 -4.75 3.80
N ALA A 253 -3.77 -3.68 4.17
CA ALA A 253 -3.33 -3.45 5.54
C ALA A 253 -4.50 -3.14 6.51
N ASN A 254 -4.43 -3.66 7.74
CA ASN A 254 -5.48 -3.55 8.76
C ASN A 254 -5.47 -2.22 9.54
N TYR A 255 -5.25 -1.09 8.87
CA TYR A 255 -5.18 0.22 9.54
C TYR A 255 -6.23 1.18 8.96
N GLY A 256 -7.17 1.63 9.82
CA GLY A 256 -8.05 2.76 9.55
C GLY A 256 -9.36 2.46 8.78
N GLY A 257 -10.47 2.44 9.52
CA GLY A 257 -11.86 2.34 9.00
C GLY A 257 -12.76 1.68 10.06
N PRO A 258 -14.04 2.05 10.20
CA PRO A 258 -14.97 1.29 11.04
C PRO A 258 -15.13 -0.13 10.48
N ASN A 259 -15.09 -1.13 11.37
CA ASN A 259 -15.43 -2.54 11.13
C ASN A 259 -14.51 -3.35 10.20
N ILE A 260 -13.23 -3.56 10.54
CA ILE A 260 -12.38 -4.45 9.74
C ILE A 260 -11.54 -5.40 10.63
N PRO A 261 -11.87 -6.71 10.69
CA PRO A 261 -11.04 -7.73 11.31
C PRO A 261 -9.72 -7.93 10.57
N SER A 262 -8.69 -8.42 11.27
CA SER A 262 -7.44 -8.86 10.66
C SER A 262 -7.68 -9.94 9.59
N GLY A 263 -7.04 -9.84 8.42
CA GLY A 263 -7.12 -10.85 7.35
C GLY A 263 -8.22 -10.64 6.32
N SER A 264 -8.83 -9.45 6.32
CA SER A 264 -10.02 -9.08 5.52
C SER A 264 -9.74 -8.70 4.06
N GLY A 265 -8.48 -8.70 3.63
CA GLY A 265 -8.09 -8.50 2.24
C GLY A 265 -8.21 -7.06 1.74
N PRO A 266 -8.20 -6.84 0.43
CA PRO A 266 -8.11 -5.51 -0.17
C PRO A 266 -9.39 -4.69 0.01
N ARG A 267 -9.27 -3.40 0.33
CA ARG A 267 -10.41 -2.47 0.50
C ARG A 267 -10.07 -1.05 0.09
N TRP A 268 -11.10 -0.29 -0.32
CA TRP A 268 -10.99 1.16 -0.49
C TRP A 268 -10.90 1.88 0.86
N ARG A 269 -10.00 2.87 0.95
CA ARG A 269 -9.74 3.67 2.14
C ARG A 269 -9.82 5.16 1.82
N SER A 270 -10.55 5.89 2.67
CA SER A 270 -10.75 7.34 2.50
C SER A 270 -9.49 8.15 2.70
N ASN A 271 -8.57 7.69 3.55
CA ASN A 271 -7.29 8.34 3.78
C ASN A 271 -6.23 7.70 2.87
N PRO A 272 -5.82 8.35 1.77
CA PRO A 272 -4.84 7.78 0.84
C PRO A 272 -3.47 7.55 1.47
N LEU A 273 -3.15 8.26 2.55
CA LEU A 273 -1.85 8.20 3.22
C LEU A 273 -1.92 7.59 4.62
N GLY A 274 -3.09 7.06 5.01
CA GLY A 274 -3.30 6.51 6.35
C GLY A 274 -2.37 5.35 6.67
N ASN A 275 -1.91 4.65 5.62
CA ASN A 275 -1.09 3.45 5.73
C ASN A 275 0.40 3.76 5.77
N LEU A 276 0.84 4.99 5.47
CA LEU A 276 2.23 5.42 5.74
C LEU A 276 2.60 5.44 7.23
N ALA A 277 1.63 5.19 8.11
CA ALA A 277 1.82 5.05 9.54
C ALA A 277 2.16 3.62 9.98
N ASP A 278 2.43 2.69 9.06
CA ASP A 278 2.79 1.30 9.37
C ASP A 278 4.30 1.07 9.56
N GLY A 279 5.14 2.07 9.29
CA GLY A 279 6.59 1.95 9.44
C GLY A 279 7.33 1.54 8.16
N GLY A 280 6.63 1.34 7.03
CA GLY A 280 7.20 0.83 5.79
C GLY A 280 8.10 1.83 5.03
N ASN A 281 9.17 1.32 4.43
CA ASN A 281 10.19 2.05 3.66
C ASN A 281 9.77 2.29 2.21
N TYR A 282 8.56 2.82 1.99
CA TYR A 282 7.93 2.79 0.67
C TYR A 282 8.70 3.54 -0.42
N VAL A 283 9.06 2.81 -1.47
CA VAL A 283 9.38 3.35 -2.78
C VAL A 283 8.09 3.78 -3.46
N VAL A 284 8.08 5.03 -3.93
CA VAL A 284 6.90 5.64 -4.55
C VAL A 284 7.05 5.62 -6.06
N ARG A 285 6.06 5.06 -6.74
CA ARG A 285 6.02 4.87 -8.20
C ARG A 285 4.68 5.28 -8.79
N HIS A 286 4.63 5.48 -10.09
CA HIS A 286 3.36 5.62 -10.81
C HIS A 286 3.44 5.08 -12.24
N PRO A 287 2.31 4.67 -12.83
CA PRO A 287 2.25 4.39 -14.26
C PRO A 287 2.51 5.66 -15.10
N PRO A 288 3.30 5.59 -16.18
CA PRO A 288 3.53 6.75 -17.05
C PRO A 288 2.22 7.36 -17.56
N GLY A 289 2.08 8.69 -17.45
CA GLY A 289 0.90 9.43 -17.92
C GLY A 289 -0.30 9.38 -16.98
N LEU A 290 -0.17 8.74 -15.82
CA LEU A 290 -1.15 8.72 -14.73
C LEU A 290 -0.58 9.24 -13.42
#